data_AF-A0A1I8B895-F1
#
_entry.id   AF-A0A1I8B895-F1
#
_cell.length_a   1.000
_cell.length_b   1.000
_cell.length_c   1.000
_cell.angle_alpha   90.00
_cell.angle_beta   90.00
_cell.angle_gamma   90.00
#
_symmetry.space_group_name_H-M   'P 1'
#
loop_
_entity.id
_entity.type
_entity.pdbx_description
1 polymer ?
#
loop_
_entity_poly.entity_id
_entity_poly.type
_entity_poly.pdbx_seq_one_letter_code
_entity_poly.pdbx_strand_id
1 'polypeptide(L)'
;MIKYVNSHVGFDQTMKRLLKQLTKTLIILAFIPFINQTIVLIVMIFAYKQTSGSEDNNTNIRLFFFCCFFHFTPVFNPLVCILTTKPYREAVFNRLRIHPQ
;
A
#
# COMPACT_ATOMS: atom_id res chain seq x y z
N MET A 1 -33.24 -9.26 -32.49
CA MET A 1 -33.13 -8.12 -31.56
C MET A 1 -31.91 -8.21 -30.62
N ILE A 2 -30.83 -8.91 -31.01
CA ILE A 2 -29.64 -9.13 -30.15
C ILE A 2 -28.47 -8.18 -30.51
N LYS A 3 -28.55 -7.46 -31.64
CA LYS A 3 -27.49 -6.54 -32.09
C LYS A 3 -27.48 -5.18 -31.37
N TYR A 4 -28.56 -4.78 -30.69
CA TYR A 4 -28.66 -3.46 -30.04
C TYR A 4 -28.20 -3.42 -28.58
N VAL A 5 -28.08 -4.57 -27.91
CA VAL A 5 -27.54 -4.63 -26.54
C VAL A 5 -26.02 -4.38 -26.54
N ASN A 6 -25.34 -4.59 -27.67
CA ASN A 6 -23.90 -4.38 -27.78
C ASN A 6 -23.48 -2.90 -28.03
N SER A 7 -24.44 -2.00 -28.29
CA SER A 7 -24.17 -0.58 -28.52
C SER A 7 -24.00 0.21 -27.21
N HIS A 8 -24.53 -0.29 -26.09
CA HIS A 8 -24.29 0.26 -24.76
C HIS A 8 -23.03 -0.33 -24.09
N VAL A 9 -22.24 -1.11 -24.85
CA VAL A 9 -21.03 -1.81 -24.40
C VAL A 9 -19.77 -0.98 -24.69
N GLY A 10 -19.85 0.33 -24.45
CA GLY A 10 -18.67 1.14 -24.09
C GLY A 10 -17.98 0.64 -22.80
N PHE A 11 -18.56 -0.40 -22.19
CA PHE A 11 -18.09 -1.19 -21.08
C PHE A 11 -16.79 -1.96 -21.36
N ASP A 12 -16.44 -2.29 -22.61
CA ASP A 12 -15.42 -3.34 -22.75
C ASP A 12 -13.97 -2.83 -22.54
N GLN A 13 -13.54 -1.76 -23.21
CA GLN A 13 -12.15 -1.30 -23.08
C GLN A 13 -11.89 -0.48 -21.81
N THR A 14 -12.82 0.38 -21.41
CA THR A 14 -12.65 1.23 -20.22
C THR A 14 -12.70 0.39 -18.94
N MET A 15 -13.62 -0.59 -18.86
CA MET A 15 -13.69 -1.51 -17.72
C MET A 15 -12.45 -2.40 -17.66
N LYS A 16 -11.99 -2.96 -18.79
CA LYS A 16 -10.73 -3.73 -18.84
C LYS A 16 -9.54 -2.92 -18.35
N ARG A 17 -9.47 -1.63 -18.70
CA ARG A 17 -8.40 -0.72 -18.26
C ARG A 17 -8.48 -0.45 -16.76
N LEU A 18 -9.67 -0.19 -16.23
CA LEU A 18 -9.88 0.01 -14.79
C LEU A 18 -9.57 -1.25 -13.99
N LEU A 19 -10.02 -2.42 -14.46
CA LEU A 19 -9.73 -3.71 -13.84
C LEU A 19 -8.22 -3.97 -13.80
N LYS A 20 -7.50 -3.72 -14.90
CA LYS A 20 -6.03 -3.84 -14.94
C LYS A 20 -5.32 -2.89 -13.96
N GLN A 21 -5.82 -1.67 -13.80
CA GLN A 21 -5.30 -0.72 -12.80
C GLN A 21 -5.58 -1.19 -11.38
N LEU A 22 -6.77 -1.70 -11.10
CA LEU A 22 -7.16 -2.27 -9.82
C LEU A 22 -6.29 -3.48 -9.46
N THR A 23 -6.12 -4.44 -10.39
CA THR A 23 -5.28 -5.62 -10.16
C THR A 23 -3.83 -5.23 -9.86
N LYS A 24 -3.25 -4.28 -10.61
CA LYS A 24 -1.90 -3.76 -10.32
C LYS A 24 -1.82 -3.12 -8.94
N THR A 25 -2.81 -2.33 -8.57
CA THR A 25 -2.88 -1.67 -7.27
C THR A 25 -2.97 -2.68 -6.14
N LEU A 26 -3.82 -3.70 -6.28
CA LEU A 26 -3.95 -4.83 -5.35
C LEU A 26 -2.64 -5.60 -5.18
N ILE A 27 -1.93 -5.88 -6.29
CA ILE A 27 -0.62 -6.54 -6.23
C ILE A 27 0.36 -5.68 -5.41
N ILE A 28 0.45 -4.37 -5.69
CA ILE A 28 1.37 -3.47 -4.96
C ILE A 28 0.98 -3.39 -3.47
N LEU A 29 -0.32 -3.27 -3.17
CA LEU A 29 -0.88 -3.27 -1.82
C LEU A 29 -0.63 -4.59 -1.06
N ALA A 30 -0.51 -5.71 -1.75
CA ALA A 30 -0.17 -6.99 -1.13
C ALA A 30 1.34 -7.13 -0.90
N PHE A 31 2.17 -6.67 -1.85
CA PHE A 31 3.62 -6.78 -1.75
C PHE A 31 4.23 -5.89 -0.66
N ILE A 32 3.75 -4.66 -0.51
CA ILE A 32 4.29 -3.70 0.48
C ILE A 32 4.21 -4.23 1.92
N PRO A 33 3.05 -4.65 2.46
CA PRO A 33 2.98 -5.17 3.82
C PRO A 33 3.75 -6.48 3.97
N PHE A 34 3.81 -7.32 2.93
CA PHE A 34 4.58 -8.55 2.97
C PHE A 34 6.09 -8.29 3.11
N ILE A 35 6.65 -7.38 2.30
CA ILE A 35 8.04 -6.97 2.40
C ILE A 35 8.31 -6.34 3.77
N ASN A 36 7.42 -5.45 4.21
CA ASN A 36 7.60 -4.79 5.50
C ASN A 36 7.63 -5.81 6.64
N GLN A 37 6.62 -6.68 6.76
CA GLN A 37 6.59 -7.70 7.82
C GLN A 37 7.78 -8.66 7.76
N THR A 38 8.23 -9.04 6.55
CA THR A 38 9.41 -9.89 6.39
C THR A 38 10.66 -9.23 6.96
N ILE A 39 10.86 -7.92 6.71
CA ILE A 39 11.99 -7.16 7.27
C ILE A 39 11.92 -7.11 8.80
N VAL A 40 10.73 -6.87 9.39
CA VAL A 40 10.55 -6.91 10.86
C VAL A 40 11.06 -8.23 11.42
N LEU A 41 10.62 -9.32 10.80
CA LEU A 41 10.83 -10.67 11.31
C LEU A 41 12.32 -11.03 11.26
N ILE A 42 13.01 -10.65 10.19
CA ILE A 42 14.47 -10.80 10.07
C ILE A 42 15.17 -10.00 11.16
N VAL A 43 14.80 -8.73 11.37
CA VAL A 43 15.42 -7.86 12.40
C VAL A 43 15.19 -8.43 13.79
N MET A 44 13.98 -8.92 14.12
CA MET A 44 13.69 -9.56 15.40
C MET A 44 14.51 -10.83 15.62
N ILE A 45 14.65 -11.69 14.61
CA ILE A 45 15.45 -12.92 14.71
C ILE A 45 16.93 -12.59 14.94
N PHE A 46 17.47 -11.61 14.22
CA PHE A 46 18.86 -11.16 14.41
C PHE A 46 19.07 -10.56 15.79
N ALA A 47 18.16 -9.69 16.24
CA ALA A 47 18.21 -9.09 17.55
C ALA A 47 18.17 -10.15 18.66
N TYR A 48 17.22 -11.09 18.58
CA TYR A 48 17.09 -12.19 19.54
C TYR A 48 18.37 -13.05 19.65
N LYS A 49 19.00 -13.37 18.51
CA LYS A 49 20.29 -14.10 18.53
C LYS A 49 21.42 -13.28 19.14
N GLN A 50 21.39 -11.96 19.01
CA GLN A 50 22.45 -11.06 19.48
C GLN A 50 22.33 -10.73 20.97
N THR A 51 21.11 -10.59 21.51
CA THR A 51 20.89 -10.37 22.96
C THR A 51 21.35 -11.54 23.83
N SER A 52 21.42 -12.76 23.31
CA SER A 52 22.00 -13.90 24.05
C SER A 52 23.52 -13.80 24.27
N GLY A 53 24.21 -12.81 23.67
CA GLY A 53 25.68 -12.65 23.76
C GLY A 53 26.19 -11.39 24.45
N SER A 54 25.43 -10.29 24.48
CA SER A 54 25.77 -9.03 25.16
C SER A 54 24.60 -8.04 25.12
N GLU A 55 24.30 -7.35 26.22
CA GLU A 55 23.30 -6.26 26.28
C GLU A 55 23.85 -4.97 25.64
N ASP A 56 23.97 -4.93 24.32
CA ASP A 56 24.34 -3.70 23.61
C ASP A 56 23.15 -2.75 23.48
N ASN A 57 23.18 -1.64 24.22
CA ASN A 57 22.20 -0.54 24.15
C ASN A 57 21.93 -0.04 22.72
N ASN A 58 22.93 -0.15 21.83
CA ASN A 58 22.82 0.27 20.43
C ASN A 58 21.82 -0.60 19.63
N THR A 59 21.67 -1.88 20.01
CA THR A 59 20.71 -2.81 19.39
C THR A 59 19.27 -2.41 19.72
N ASN A 60 19.01 -2.01 20.97
CA ASN A 60 17.69 -1.55 21.42
C ASN A 60 17.23 -0.28 20.71
N ILE A 61 18.15 0.70 20.54
CA ILE A 61 17.85 1.95 19.82
C ILE A 61 17.48 1.66 18.35
N ARG A 62 18.23 0.78 17.67
CA ARG A 62 17.91 0.37 16.29
C ARG A 62 16.54 -0.30 16.20
N LEU A 63 16.24 -1.19 17.13
CA LEU A 63 14.95 -1.91 17.18
C LEU A 63 13.78 -0.95 17.39
N PHE A 64 13.96 0.06 18.25
CA PHE A 64 12.99 1.14 18.45
C PHE A 64 12.71 1.91 17.15
N PHE A 65 13.75 2.36 16.44
CA PHE A 65 13.59 3.06 15.17
C PHE A 65 12.88 2.20 14.12
N PHE A 66 13.20 0.90 14.04
CA PHE A 66 12.50 -0.03 13.16
C PHE A 66 11.01 -0.14 13.52
N CYS A 67 10.67 -0.34 14.80
CA CYS A 67 9.28 -0.40 15.27
C CYS A 67 8.49 0.87 14.91
N CYS A 68 9.07 2.05 15.11
CA CYS A 68 8.44 3.31 14.71
C CYS A 68 8.18 3.36 13.19
N PHE A 69 9.14 2.93 12.36
CA PHE A 69 8.97 2.88 10.91
C PHE A 69 7.83 1.95 10.48
N PHE A 70 7.64 0.82 11.17
CA PHE A 70 6.54 -0.11 10.91
C PHE A 70 5.17 0.47 11.24
N HIS A 71 5.05 1.38 12.21
CA HIS A 71 3.79 2.07 12.46
C HIS A 71 3.37 3.00 11.32
N PHE A 72 4.27 3.35 10.40
CA PHE A 72 3.92 4.07 9.17
C PHE A 72 3.41 3.16 8.04
N THR A 73 3.46 1.82 8.17
CA THR A 73 2.89 0.88 7.19
C THR A 73 1.49 1.24 6.70
N PRO A 74 0.50 1.53 7.59
CA PRO A 74 -0.86 1.86 7.15
C PRO A 74 -0.95 3.15 6.32
N VAL A 75 0.06 4.02 6.33
CA VAL A 75 0.11 5.25 5.52
C VAL A 75 0.47 4.94 4.06
N PHE A 76 1.18 3.84 3.80
CA PHE A 76 1.51 3.45 2.43
C PHE A 76 0.30 3.00 1.62
N ASN A 77 -0.71 2.40 2.26
CA ASN A 77 -1.93 1.95 1.59
C ASN A 77 -2.68 3.10 0.87
N PRO A 78 -3.05 4.22 1.54
CA PRO A 78 -3.68 5.35 0.87
C PRO A 78 -2.73 6.04 -0.13
N LEU A 79 -1.42 6.12 0.15
CA LEU A 79 -0.44 6.65 -0.80
C LEU A 79 -0.42 5.88 -2.12
N VAL A 80 -0.36 4.55 -2.06
CA VAL A 80 -0.39 3.69 -3.24
C VAL A 80 -1.69 3.88 -4.00
N CYS A 81 -2.83 3.88 -3.32
CA CYS A 81 -4.13 4.11 -3.96
C CYS A 81 -4.21 5.48 -4.67
N ILE A 82 -3.66 6.54 -4.08
CA ILE A 82 -3.59 7.89 -4.70
C ILE A 82 -2.69 7.86 -5.94
N LEU A 83 -1.57 7.14 -5.90
CA LEU A 83 -0.60 7.11 -7.01
C LEU A 83 -1.07 6.24 -8.18
N THR A 84 -1.72 5.11 -7.91
CA THR A 84 -2.05 4.11 -8.95
C THR A 84 -3.48 4.25 -9.49
N THR A 85 -4.41 4.81 -8.71
CA THR A 85 -5.84 4.81 -9.04
C THR A 85 -6.34 6.23 -9.28
N LYS A 86 -6.43 6.63 -10.56
CA LYS A 86 -6.92 7.95 -10.99
C LYS A 86 -8.26 8.36 -10.35
N PRO A 87 -9.33 7.52 -10.33
CA PRO A 87 -10.60 7.93 -9.73
C PRO A 87 -10.51 8.12 -8.21
N TYR A 88 -9.68 7.33 -7.52
CA TYR A 88 -9.45 7.49 -6.08
C TYR A 88 -8.72 8.80 -5.80
N ARG A 89 -7.69 9.12 -6.59
CA ARG A 89 -6.95 10.38 -6.53
C ARG A 89 -7.86 11.59 -6.73
N GLU A 90 -8.73 11.55 -7.74
CA GLU A 90 -9.70 12.62 -8.01
C GLU A 90 -10.69 12.79 -6.86
N ALA A 91 -11.19 11.72 -6.28
CA ALA A 91 -12.09 11.78 -5.11
C ALA A 91 -11.41 12.43 -3.89
N VAL A 92 -10.15 12.09 -3.61
CA VAL A 92 -9.37 12.68 -2.51
C VAL A 92 -9.14 14.17 -2.74
N PHE A 93 -8.66 14.57 -3.91
CA PHE A 93 -8.40 15.99 -4.20
C PHE A 93 -9.67 16.83 -4.32
N ASN A 94 -10.77 16.26 -4.82
CA ASN A 94 -12.06 16.96 -4.86
C ASN A 94 -12.62 17.16 -3.45
N ARG A 95 -12.49 16.19 -2.54
CA ARG A 95 -12.84 16.39 -1.12
C ARG A 95 -12.01 17.50 -0.47
N LEU A 96 -10.71 17.54 -0.74
CA LEU A 96 -9.83 18.60 -0.22
C LEU A 96 -10.18 19.98 -0.78
N ARG A 97 -10.67 20.05 -2.03
CA ARG A 97 -11.12 21.31 -2.66
C ARG A 97 -12.46 21.82 -2.18
N ILE A 98 -13.33 20.97 -1.64
CA ILE A 98 -14.67 21.34 -1.12
C ILE A 98 -14.58 21.87 0.33
N HIS A 99 -13.38 21.96 0.91
CA HIS A 99 -13.12 22.78 2.10
C HIS A 99 -12.21 23.98 1.75
N PRO A 100 -12.66 24.94 0.91
CA PRO A 100 -12.17 26.29 1.07
C PRO A 100 -12.77 26.83 2.37
N GLN A 101 -11.89 27.17 3.33
CA GLN A 101 -12.25 28.07 4.42
C GLN A 101 -12.68 29.42 3.86
#